data_AF-A0A6E8VVC2-F1
#
_entry.id   AF-A0A6E8VVC2-F1
#
_cell.length_a   1.000
_cell.length_b   1.000
_cell.length_c   1.000
_cell.angle_alpha   90.00
_cell.angle_beta   90.00
_cell.angle_gamma   90.00
#
_symmetry.space_group_name_H-M   'P 1'
#
loop_
_entity.id
_entity.type
_entity.pdbx_description
1 polymer ?
#
loop_
_entity_poly.entity_id
_entity_poly.type
_entity_poly.pdbx_seq_one_letter_code
_entity_poly.pdbx_strand_id
1 'polypeptide(L)'
;MKSISANCATGASVPAIASGRVRQRYRECENDPEIQVYLTKLKDLVPFMAKDRKMSKLEVIRNAIDYICELQNTLADADVQQQAGKMQESLI
;
A
#
# COMPACT_ATOMS: atom_id res chain seq x y z
N MET A 1 -30.89 -33.60 -13.34
CA MET A 1 -30.92 -32.86 -12.05
C MET A 1 -32.05 -31.86 -12.12
N LYS A 2 -32.93 -31.81 -11.12
CA LYS A 2 -34.19 -31.04 -11.13
C LYS A 2 -33.91 -29.67 -10.52
N SER A 3 -34.20 -28.58 -11.23
CA SER A 3 -33.97 -27.21 -10.76
C SER A 3 -35.00 -26.84 -9.68
N ILE A 4 -34.50 -26.30 -8.56
CA ILE A 4 -35.33 -25.79 -7.48
C ILE A 4 -35.72 -24.35 -7.83
N SER A 5 -37.01 -24.14 -8.09
CA SER A 5 -37.61 -22.83 -8.29
C SER A 5 -38.04 -22.28 -6.93
N ALA A 6 -37.38 -21.21 -6.46
CA ALA A 6 -37.79 -20.49 -5.27
C ALA A 6 -38.85 -19.45 -5.64
N ASN A 7 -40.02 -19.57 -5.04
CA ASN A 7 -41.12 -18.62 -5.09
C ASN A 7 -41.04 -17.73 -3.85
N CYS A 8 -40.72 -16.44 -4.02
CA CYS A 8 -40.84 -15.44 -2.98
C CYS A 8 -42.06 -14.55 -3.28
N ALA A 9 -43.13 -14.77 -2.53
CA ALA A 9 -44.27 -13.88 -2.44
C ALA A 9 -43.95 -12.77 -1.44
N THR A 10 -43.80 -11.53 -1.88
CA THR A 10 -43.94 -10.35 -1.00
C THR A 10 -44.35 -9.14 -1.85
N GLY A 11 -45.61 -8.73 -1.69
CA GLY A 11 -46.19 -7.55 -2.32
C GLY A 11 -45.78 -6.25 -1.64
N ALA A 12 -44.58 -5.77 -1.96
CA ALA A 12 -44.20 -4.37 -1.80
C ALA A 12 -43.29 -4.01 -2.98
N SER A 13 -43.63 -2.98 -3.74
CA SER A 13 -42.87 -2.53 -4.91
C SER A 13 -41.51 -1.97 -4.47
N VAL A 14 -40.51 -2.84 -4.33
CA VAL A 14 -39.11 -2.42 -4.29
C VAL A 14 -38.74 -2.02 -5.73
N PRO A 15 -38.28 -0.78 -5.98
CA PRO A 15 -37.83 -0.41 -7.31
C PRO A 15 -36.77 -1.39 -7.77
N ALA A 16 -36.94 -1.86 -9.00
CA ALA A 16 -36.03 -2.82 -9.62
C ALA A 16 -34.59 -2.33 -9.46
N ILE A 17 -33.75 -3.18 -8.89
CA ILE A 17 -32.30 -3.18 -9.09
C ILE A 17 -32.03 -3.32 -10.61
N ALA A 18 -32.23 -2.23 -11.37
CA ALA A 18 -32.21 -2.21 -12.83
C ALA A 18 -30.79 -2.36 -13.43
N SER A 19 -29.79 -2.59 -12.60
CA SER A 19 -28.46 -2.96 -13.05
C SER A 19 -27.75 -3.68 -11.91
N GLY A 20 -27.80 -5.00 -11.92
CA GLY A 20 -27.06 -5.87 -11.00
C GLY A 20 -25.54 -5.77 -11.20
N ARG A 21 -24.98 -4.57 -11.01
CA ARG A 21 -23.56 -4.36 -10.84
C ARG A 21 -23.40 -3.61 -9.53
N VAL A 22 -22.88 -4.30 -8.52
CA VAL A 22 -22.30 -3.63 -7.35
C VAL A 22 -21.23 -2.70 -7.91
N ARG A 23 -21.56 -1.41 -8.03
CA ARG A 23 -20.64 -0.40 -8.55
C ARG A 23 -19.59 -0.18 -7.47
N GLN A 24 -18.53 -0.98 -7.55
CA GLN A 24 -17.20 -0.44 -7.81
C GLN A 24 -16.64 0.56 -6.77
N ARG A 25 -16.94 0.38 -5.48
CA ARG A 25 -16.24 1.10 -4.39
C ARG A 25 -14.72 0.98 -4.48
N TYR A 26 -14.22 -0.14 -5.01
CA TYR A 26 -12.80 -0.39 -5.20
C TYR A 26 -12.10 0.57 -6.19
N ARG A 27 -12.76 1.00 -7.27
CA ARG A 27 -12.10 1.92 -8.25
C ARG A 27 -12.07 3.38 -7.81
N GLU A 28 -12.92 3.79 -6.87
CA GLU A 28 -12.88 5.14 -6.29
C GLU A 28 -11.63 5.32 -5.42
N CYS A 29 -11.29 4.33 -4.58
CA CYS A 29 -10.05 4.31 -3.82
C CYS A 29 -8.80 4.28 -4.73
N GLU A 30 -8.86 3.56 -5.86
CA GLU A 30 -7.74 3.53 -6.80
C GLU A 30 -7.42 4.91 -7.42
N ASN A 31 -8.33 5.88 -7.41
CA ASN A 31 -8.09 7.20 -8.00
C ASN A 31 -8.25 8.34 -7.01
N ASP A 32 -8.19 8.03 -5.71
CA ASP A 32 -8.27 9.03 -4.66
C ASP A 32 -7.14 10.07 -4.79
N PRO A 33 -7.45 11.37 -4.90
CA PRO A 33 -6.45 12.42 -5.00
C PRO A 33 -5.52 12.47 -3.77
N GLU A 34 -6.01 12.11 -2.58
CA GLU A 34 -5.19 12.05 -1.38
C GLU A 34 -4.11 10.97 -1.50
N ILE A 35 -4.47 9.80 -2.04
CA ILE A 35 -3.51 8.72 -2.30
C ILE A 35 -2.44 9.15 -3.31
N GLN A 36 -2.80 9.94 -4.32
CA GLN A 36 -1.81 10.47 -5.28
C GLN A 36 -0.81 11.42 -4.64
N VAL A 37 -1.24 12.23 -3.66
CA VAL A 37 -0.35 13.11 -2.89
C VAL A 37 0.66 12.28 -2.11
N TYR A 38 0.23 11.23 -1.41
CA TYR A 38 1.16 10.37 -0.66
C TYR A 38 2.12 9.61 -1.56
N LEU A 39 1.66 9.12 -2.72
CA LEU A 39 2.54 8.49 -3.70
C LEU A 39 3.59 9.47 -4.25
N THR A 40 3.22 10.73 -4.45
CA THR A 40 4.16 11.78 -4.88
C THR A 40 5.19 12.05 -3.79
N LYS A 41 4.75 12.19 -2.54
CA LYS A 41 5.68 12.35 -1.39
C LYS A 41 6.67 11.19 -1.27
N LEU A 42 6.22 9.95 -1.48
CA LEU A 42 7.11 8.79 -1.49
C LEU A 42 8.18 8.90 -2.60
N LYS A 43 7.79 9.37 -3.80
CA LYS A 43 8.75 9.61 -4.89
C LYS A 43 9.81 10.66 -4.59
N ASP A 44 9.50 11.63 -3.73
CA ASP A 44 10.46 12.67 -3.33
C ASP A 44 11.42 12.21 -2.23
N LEU A 45 10.97 11.32 -1.35
CA LEU A 45 11.73 10.82 -0.21
C LEU A 45 12.62 9.62 -0.53
N VAL A 46 12.20 8.75 -1.45
CA VAL A 46 12.89 7.48 -1.73
C VAL A 46 13.97 7.70 -2.81
N PRO A 47 15.23 7.31 -2.55
CA PRO A 47 16.31 7.38 -3.54
C PRO A 47 16.00 6.58 -4.81
N PHE A 48 16.58 7.00 -5.92
CA PHE A 48 16.48 6.31 -7.22
C PHE A 48 15.06 6.14 -7.79
N MET A 49 14.04 6.79 -7.22
CA MET A 49 12.73 6.83 -7.84
C MET A 49 12.74 7.70 -9.10
N ALA A 50 12.18 7.17 -10.19
CA ALA A 50 12.08 7.90 -11.43
C ALA A 50 11.03 9.02 -11.32
N LYS A 51 11.50 10.27 -11.21
CA LYS A 51 10.63 11.45 -11.03
C LYS A 51 9.79 11.72 -12.27
N ASP A 52 10.40 11.62 -13.46
CA ASP A 52 9.76 11.94 -14.74
C ASP A 52 9.14 10.72 -15.45
N ARG A 53 9.38 9.51 -14.95
CA ARG A 53 8.79 8.27 -15.50
C ARG A 53 7.49 7.92 -14.77
N LYS A 54 6.54 7.36 -15.52
CA LYS A 54 5.37 6.69 -14.92
C LYS A 54 5.83 5.45 -14.15
N MET A 55 5.39 5.35 -12.90
CA MET A 55 5.59 4.20 -12.02
C MET A 55 4.24 3.71 -11.51
N SER A 56 4.06 2.40 -11.42
CA SER A 56 2.84 1.84 -10.85
C SER A 56 2.81 2.05 -9.34
N LYS A 57 1.62 2.16 -8.73
CA LYS A 57 1.48 2.30 -7.27
C LYS A 57 2.25 1.22 -6.50
N LEU A 58 2.18 -0.01 -7.00
CA LEU A 58 2.85 -1.16 -6.40
C LEU A 58 4.38 -1.07 -6.50
N GLU A 59 4.90 -0.49 -7.58
CA GLU A 59 6.35 -0.25 -7.73
C GLU A 59 6.82 0.87 -6.79
N VAL A 60 6.01 1.93 -6.63
CA VAL A 60 6.30 3.00 -5.66
C VAL A 60 6.38 2.45 -4.23
N ILE A 61 5.41 1.63 -3.84
CA ILE A 61 5.35 1.03 -2.50
C ILE A 61 6.52 0.07 -2.28
N ARG A 62 6.88 -0.76 -3.28
CA ARG A 62 8.03 -1.68 -3.18
C ARG A 62 9.34 -0.94 -2.94
N ASN A 63 9.64 0.07 -3.76
CA ASN A 63 10.87 0.85 -3.59
C ASN A 63 10.94 1.54 -2.22
N ALA A 64 9.80 2.00 -1.68
CA ALA A 64 9.76 2.58 -0.35
C ALA A 64 10.07 1.56 0.75
N ILE A 65 9.54 0.34 0.63
CA ILE A 65 9.84 -0.76 1.57
C ILE A 65 11.32 -1.12 1.51
N ASP A 66 11.87 -1.29 0.30
CA ASP A 66 13.28 -1.64 0.11
C ASP A 66 14.20 -0.59 0.76
N TYR A 67 13.92 0.69 0.55
CA TYR A 67 14.70 1.76 1.16
C TYR A 67 14.59 1.79 2.69
N ILE A 68 13.40 1.55 3.26
CA ILE A 68 13.24 1.45 4.71
C ILE A 68 14.09 0.29 5.26
N CYS A 69 14.07 -0.87 4.62
CA CYS A 69 14.87 -2.02 5.01
C CYS A 69 16.39 -1.73 4.94
N GLU A 70 16.85 -1.07 3.87
CA GLU A 70 18.25 -0.66 3.73
C GLU A 70 18.68 0.32 4.81
N LEU A 71 17.85 1.32 5.12
CA LEU A 71 18.12 2.27 6.20
C LEU A 71 18.18 1.56 7.56
N GLN A 72 17.25 0.63 7.82
CA GLN A 72 17.23 -0.13 9.08
C GLN A 72 18.49 -0.99 9.24
N ASN A 73 18.95 -1.66 8.19
CA ASN A 73 20.19 -2.42 8.22
C ASN A 73 21.41 -1.52 8.46
N THR A 74 21.48 -0.38 7.75
CA THR A 74 22.57 0.59 7.89
C THR A 74 22.67 1.14 9.33
N LEU A 75 21.52 1.46 9.92
CA LEU A 75 21.45 1.96 11.31
C LEU A 75 21.81 0.87 12.33
N ALA A 76 21.34 -0.37 12.13
CA ALA A 76 21.68 -1.49 13.00
C ALA A 76 23.20 -1.75 13.01
N ASP A 77 23.85 -1.69 11.85
CA ASP A 77 25.30 -1.87 11.74
C ASP A 77 26.07 -0.73 12.44
N ALA A 78 25.59 0.52 12.30
CA ALA A 78 26.19 1.67 12.96
C ALA A 78 26.07 1.62 14.49
N ASP A 79 24.93 1.15 15.01
CA ASP A 79 24.71 0.96 16.46
C ASP A 79 25.63 -0.13 17.03
N VAL A 80 25.85 -1.22 16.28
CA VAL A 80 26.81 -2.27 16.65
C VAL A 80 28.23 -1.72 16.68
N GLN A 81 28.61 -0.88 15.71
CA GLN A 81 29.94 -0.24 15.69
C GLN A 81 30.12 0.75 16.85
N GLN A 82 29.08 1.52 17.20
CA GLN A 82 29.14 2.42 18.35
C GLN A 82 29.21 1.68 19.69
N GLN A 83 28.58 0.53 19.83
CA GLN A 83 28.68 -0.31 21.04
C GLN A 83 30.04 -1.00 21.14
N ALA A 84 30.59 -1.50 20.03
CA ALA A 84 31.92 -2.10 20.00
C ALA A 84 33.02 -1.07 20.35
N GLY A 85 32.91 0.17 19.85
CA GLY A 85 33.83 1.25 20.20
C GLY A 85 33.79 1.63 21.68
N LYS A 86 32.59 1.71 22.27
CA LYS A 86 32.42 2.02 23.70
C LYS A 86 32.95 0.92 24.62
N MET A 87 32.88 -0.35 24.22
CA MET A 87 33.47 -1.45 25.00
C MET A 87 35.00 -1.39 25.01
N GLN A 88 35.65 -1.01 23.90
CA GLN A 88 37.10 -0.89 23.81
C GLN A 88 37.64 0.27 24.65
N GLU A 89 36.93 1.39 24.73
CA GLU A 89 37.33 2.54 25.55
C GLU A 89 37.17 2.28 27.06
N SER A 90 36.27 1.37 27.46
CA SER A 90 36.12 0.99 28.88
C SER A 90 37.20 0.05 29.42
N LEU A 91 38.04 -0.52 28.53
CA LEU A 91 39.05 -1.52 28.87
C LEU A 91 40.48 -0.96 28.89
N ILE A 92 40.65 0.34 28.66
CA ILE A 92 41.95 1.05 28.72
C ILE A 92 41.98 1.97 29.94
#